data_AF-A0A7V5QGI7-F1
#
_entry.id   AF-A0A7V5QGI7-F1
#
_cell.length_a   1.000
_cell.length_b   1.000
_cell.length_c   1.000
_cell.angle_alpha   90.00
_cell.angle_beta   90.00
_cell.angle_gamma   90.00
#
_symmetry.space_group_name_H-M   'P 1'
#
loop_
_entity.id
_entity.type
_entity.pdbx_description
1 polymer ?
#
loop_
_entity_poly.entity_id
_entity_poly.type
_entity_poly.pdbx_seq_one_letter_code
_entity_poly.pdbx_strand_id
1 'polypeptide(L)' 'MLDNHIYDLVNQLAQEHKSLWRIKRMYKEDSRECKDCLDFWESLEKEKEKEIEELKALIKTHLN' A
#
# COMPACT_ATOMS: atom_id res chain seq x y z
N MET A 1 -9.22 -9.67 22.21
CA MET A 1 -8.01 -9.62 21.35
C MET A 1 -8.50 -9.92 19.95
N LEU A 2 -8.08 -9.18 18.92
CA LEU A 2 -8.42 -9.55 17.54
C LEU A 2 -7.83 -10.93 17.24
N ASP A 3 -8.51 -11.74 16.44
CA ASP A 3 -7.92 -12.97 15.93
C ASP A 3 -6.65 -12.64 15.15
N ASN A 4 -5.64 -13.50 15.25
CA ASN A 4 -4.33 -13.26 14.62
C ASN A 4 -4.47 -12.87 13.14
N HIS A 5 -5.35 -13.55 12.40
CA HIS A 5 -5.56 -13.25 10.98
C HIS A 5 -6.16 -11.84 10.73
N ILE A 6 -7.08 -11.35 11.59
CA ILE A 6 -7.64 -9.99 11.44
C ILE A 6 -6.58 -8.95 11.81
N TYR A 7 -5.81 -9.21 12.87
CA TYR A 7 -4.69 -8.35 13.24
C TYR A 7 -3.66 -8.25 12.11
N ASP A 8 -3.32 -9.37 11.48
CA ASP A 8 -2.37 -9.42 10.36
C ASP A 8 -2.86 -8.58 9.18
N LEU A 9 -4.14 -8.68 8.82
CA LEU A 9 -4.75 -7.88 7.75
C LEU A 9 -4.70 -6.37 8.05
N VAL A 10 -5.05 -5.96 9.27
CA VAL A 10 -5.03 -4.55 9.68
C VAL A 10 -3.60 -4.02 9.73
N ASN A 11 -2.65 -4.82 10.23
CA ASN A 11 -1.24 -4.46 10.24
C ASN A 11 -0.71 -4.28 8.81
N GLN A 12 -1.02 -5.22 7.91
CA GLN A 12 -0.63 -5.11 6.50
C GLN A 12 -1.20 -3.84 5.86
N LEU A 13 -2.48 -3.54 6.08
CA LEU A 13 -3.12 -2.31 5.57
C LEU A 13 -2.36 -1.05 6.03
N ALA A 14 -1.94 -1.01 7.29
CA ALA A 14 -1.16 0.11 7.81
C ALA A 14 0.23 0.22 7.15
N GLN A 15 0.89 -0.90 6.84
CA GLN A 15 2.16 -0.89 6.12
C GLN A 15 1.99 -0.40 4.69
N GLU A 16 0.93 -0.83 4.00
CA GLU A 16 0.68 -0.39 2.62
C GLU A 16 0.37 1.09 2.51
N HIS A 17 -0.42 1.64 3.44
CA HIS A 17 -0.63 3.08 3.50
C HIS A 17 0.66 3.87 3.71
N LYS A 18 1.55 3.41 4.60
CA LYS A 18 2.86 4.05 4.82
C LYS A 18 3.75 3.95 3.59
N SER A 19 3.75 2.81 2.91
CA SER A 19 4.52 2.58 1.68
C SER A 19 4.05 3.50 0.56
N LEU A 20 2.74 3.51 0.30
CA LEU A 20 2.10 4.39 -0.69
C LEU A 20 2.42 5.87 -0.44
N TRP A 21 2.39 6.30 0.82
CA TRP A 21 2.73 7.68 1.16
C TRP A 21 4.18 8.03 0.78
N ARG A 22 5.14 7.15 1.09
CA ARG A 22 6.56 7.37 0.73
C ARG A 22 6.76 7.37 -0.77
N ILE A 23 6.10 6.48 -1.52
CA ILE A 23 6.14 6.46 -2.98
C ILE A 23 5.65 7.80 -3.54
N LYS A 24 4.47 8.25 -3.09
CA LYS A 24 3.83 9.48 -3.57
C LYS A 24 4.59 10.76 -3.24
N ARG A 25 5.26 10.80 -2.08
CA ARG A 25 5.85 12.04 -1.53
C ARG A 25 7.36 12.12 -1.66
N MET A 26 8.05 10.98 -1.77
CA MET A 26 9.50 10.91 -1.71
C MET A 26 10.07 10.15 -2.91
N TYR A 27 9.71 8.89 -3.11
CA TYR A 27 10.46 8.05 -4.05
C TYR A 27 10.34 8.48 -5.51
N LYS A 28 9.14 8.90 -5.95
CA LYS A 28 8.97 9.47 -7.30
C LYS A 28 9.75 10.79 -7.48
N GLU A 29 9.78 11.60 -6.44
CA GLU A 29 10.50 12.89 -6.39
C GLU A 29 12.02 12.68 -6.43
N ASP A 30 12.52 11.67 -5.72
CA ASP A 30 13.95 11.33 -5.69
C ASP A 30 14.41 10.63 -6.98
N SER A 31 13.47 10.04 -7.74
CA SER A 31 13.75 9.24 -8.94
C SER A 31 13.51 9.97 -10.26
N ARG A 32 13.23 11.28 -10.24
CA ARG A 32 12.87 12.08 -11.43
C ARG A 32 13.85 11.98 -12.60
N GLU A 33 15.13 11.88 -12.30
CA GLU A 33 16.20 11.85 -13.31
C GLU A 33 16.46 10.44 -13.87
N CYS A 34 15.82 9.42 -13.30
CA CYS A 34 15.87 8.03 -13.77
C CYS A 34 14.49 7.62 -14.29
N LYS A 35 14.30 7.64 -15.61
CA LYS A 35 13.02 7.29 -16.24
C LYS A 35 12.53 5.89 -15.80
N ASP A 36 13.38 4.88 -15.86
CA ASP A 36 13.02 3.51 -15.50
C ASP A 36 12.61 3.39 -14.03
N CYS A 37 13.27 4.14 -13.15
CA CYS A 37 12.94 4.19 -11.73
C CYS A 37 11.58 4.88 -11.50
N LEU A 38 11.32 5.99 -12.20
CA LEU A 38 10.05 6.70 -12.11
C LEU A 38 8.89 5.82 -12.60
N ASP A 39 9.05 5.18 -13.77
CA ASP A 39 8.06 4.25 -14.33
C ASP A 39 7.76 3.10 -13.34
N PHE A 40 8.79 2.55 -12.69
CA PHE A 40 8.63 1.52 -11.66
C PHE A 40 7.80 2.03 -10.48
N TRP A 41 8.13 3.20 -9.93
CA TRP A 41 7.39 3.76 -8.80
C TRP A 41 5.95 4.12 -9.14
N GLU A 42 5.68 4.57 -10.37
CA GLU A 42 4.33 4.80 -10.86
C GLU A 42 3.52 3.50 -11.00
N SER A 43 4.14 2.40 -11.42
CA SER A 43 3.49 1.08 -11.44
C SER A 43 3.18 0.61 -10.01
N LEU A 44 4.19 0.67 -9.13
CA LEU A 44 4.06 0.21 -7.76
C LEU A 44 3.03 1.04 -6.97
N GLU A 45 2.91 2.34 -7.24
CA GLU A 45 1.86 3.18 -6.65
C GLU A 45 0.46 2.62 -6.93
N LYS A 46 0.18 2.26 -8.19
CA LYS A 46 -1.13 1.72 -8.61
C LYS A 46 -1.39 0.36 -7.99
N GLU A 47 -0.37 -0.49 -7.92
CA GLU A 47 -0.45 -1.80 -7.26
C GLU A 47 -0.80 -1.64 -5.77
N LYS A 48 -0.13 -0.72 -5.08
CA LYS A 48 -0.38 -0.42 -3.66
C LYS A 48 -1.78 0.12 -3.40
N GLU A 49 -2.29 0.98 -4.28
CA GLU A 49 -3.68 1.46 -4.21
C GLU A 49 -4.69 0.32 -4.32
N LYS A 50 -4.46 -0.61 -5.26
CA LYS A 50 -5.29 -1.80 -5.42
C LYS A 50 -5.24 -2.70 -4.18
N GLU A 51 -4.04 -3.01 -3.68
CA GLU A 51 -3.84 -3.83 -2.48
C GLU A 51 -4.55 -3.24 -1.25
N ILE A 52 -4.51 -1.91 -1.07
CA ILE A 52 -5.21 -1.21 0.01
C ILE A 52 -6.73 -1.43 -0.08
N GLU A 53 -7.31 -1.33 -1.27
CA GLU A 53 -8.75 -1.53 -1.44
C GLU A 53 -9.17 -2.99 -1.23
N GLU A 54 -8.34 -3.95 -1.68
CA GLU A 54 -8.55 -5.38 -1.41
C GLU A 54 -8.48 -5.70 0.09
N LEU A 55 -7.47 -5.16 0.80
CA LEU A 55 -7.33 -5.32 2.25
C LEU A 55 -8.52 -4.70 3.00
N LYS A 56 -8.96 -3.50 2.62
CA LYS A 56 -10.16 -2.88 3.22
C LYS A 56 -11.41 -3.72 3.01
N ALA A 57 -11.62 -4.21 1.79
CA ALA A 57 -12.76 -5.04 1.47
C ALA A 57 -12.77 -6.32 2.32
N LEU A 58 -11.62 -7.00 2.43
CA LEU A 58 -11.49 -8.22 3.22
C LEU A 58 -11.64 -7.97 4.72
N ILE A 59 -11.02 -6.93 5.27
CA ILE A 59 -11.19 -6.56 6.68
C ILE A 59 -12.67 -6.31 7.00
N LYS A 60 -13.41 -5.65 6.09
CA LYS A 60 -14.84 -5.42 6.27
C LYS A 60 -15.65 -6.71 6.34
N THR A 61 -15.26 -7.79 5.65
CA THR A 61 -15.98 -9.08 5.78
C THR A 61 -15.76 -9.77 7.12
N HIS A 62 -14.72 -9.40 7.87
CA HIS A 62 -14.42 -9.95 9.20
C HIS A 62 -14.92 -9.09 10.37
N LEU A 63 -15.34 -7.84 10.11
CA LEU A 63 -15.86 -6.90 11.11
C LEU A 63 -17.39 -6.74 11.07
N ASN A 64 -18.07 -7.42 10.14
CA ASN A 64 -19.53 -7.45 10.04
C ASN A 64 -20.14 -8.54 10.90
#